data_AF-A0A7W4HQU0-F1
#
_entry.id   AF-A0A7W4HQU0-F1
#
_cell.length_a   1.000
_cell.length_b   1.000
_cell.length_c   1.000
_cell.angle_alpha   90.00
_cell.angle_beta   90.00
_cell.angle_gamma   90.00
#
_symmetry.space_group_name_H-M   'P 1'
#
loop_
_entity.id
_entity.type
_entity.pdbx_description
1 polymer ?
#
loop_
_entity_poly.entity_id
_entity_poly.type
_entity_poly.pdbx_seq_one_letter_code
_entity_poly.pdbx_strand_id
1 'polypeptide(L)'
;MAIIHFFDETPASSFVHAGSIGSERAYDNQPRFQGDTTDPSQHDPTNFRYLVHALNPYVKISAMRIAVDFSDHINSSHGDQSINMYEQPERVAERVSLSMSLIDQDHTATWGDGGLIISAPEENIVLTSRTDAGTHNNDKNSLLEQGARHGIMSADQLLANTSPRQYNEVVALADNDGSKLETIGFFYKVTSKGEPTDPVIAQQMRMHAERLGLPVVEILQEAKKDKVTRYALGDDEQEHIAITYNGESFAIAGFDRNYIYYMTEEAGRHRFASPEEMSAALQFAVDTNEMTEVEMQRVLDDYVEVRERRMTPTAYYDDEGNFEKIVYYDGYGDYELRVTLYNSGYISRVSTKRESEKQRRVMLGDFVRCDTQSCSIPARPHEADSMVKRAKEGLDEAKADELQQSISVERLLSKTGAYTYKRRCREKLVKSNPKIYLN
;
A
#
# COMPACT_ATOMS: atom_id res chain seq x y z
N MET A 1 5.98 -20.13 -4.95
CA MET A 1 6.09 -20.19 -6.42
C MET A 1 5.23 -19.08 -6.98
N ALA A 2 5.79 -18.27 -7.87
CA ALA A 2 5.20 -17.00 -8.32
C ALA A 2 4.02 -17.22 -9.27
N ILE A 3 2.96 -16.42 -9.11
CA ILE A 3 2.03 -16.11 -10.21
C ILE A 3 1.87 -14.58 -10.23
N ILE A 4 2.52 -14.00 -11.23
CA ILE A 4 2.33 -12.64 -11.71
C ILE A 4 1.39 -12.77 -12.90
N HIS A 5 0.30 -12.01 -12.96
CA HIS A 5 -0.28 -11.62 -14.25
C HIS A 5 -0.91 -10.22 -14.16
N PHE A 6 -0.27 -9.29 -14.88
CA PHE A 6 -0.95 -8.21 -15.61
C PHE A 6 -1.47 -8.81 -16.93
N PHE A 7 -2.63 -8.36 -17.44
CA PHE A 7 -2.73 -7.60 -18.70
C PHE A 7 -4.18 -7.21 -19.02
N ASP A 8 -4.26 -6.10 -19.76
CA ASP A 8 -5.38 -5.48 -20.44
C ASP A 8 -6.26 -6.44 -21.26
N GLU A 9 -7.55 -6.08 -21.37
CA GLU A 9 -8.33 -6.37 -22.57
C GLU A 9 -8.98 -5.10 -23.12
N THR A 10 -8.39 -4.61 -24.22
CA THR A 10 -9.07 -3.84 -25.27
C THR A 10 -10.21 -4.65 -25.88
N PRO A 11 -11.39 -4.04 -26.16
CA PRO A 11 -12.28 -4.58 -27.17
C PRO A 11 -11.88 -4.03 -28.54
N ALA A 12 -11.53 -4.95 -29.44
CA ALA A 12 -11.46 -4.68 -30.87
C ALA A 12 -12.87 -4.38 -31.41
N SER A 13 -13.05 -3.27 -32.12
CA SER A 13 -14.12 -3.15 -33.13
C SER A 13 -13.62 -2.44 -34.38
N SER A 14 -13.42 -3.25 -35.42
CA SER A 14 -13.54 -2.98 -36.86
C SER A 14 -13.46 -1.52 -37.34
N PHE A 15 -12.38 -1.25 -38.09
CA PHE A 15 -12.29 -0.18 -39.08
C PHE A 15 -13.43 -0.28 -40.12
N VAL A 16 -14.19 0.80 -40.29
CA VAL A 16 -14.87 1.14 -41.55
C VAL A 16 -14.47 2.57 -41.91
N HIS A 17 -13.80 2.69 -43.05
CA HIS A 17 -13.34 3.95 -43.62
C HIS A 17 -14.46 4.51 -44.52
N ALA A 18 -15.03 5.67 -44.18
CA ALA A 18 -15.79 6.49 -45.12
C ALA A 18 -15.97 7.93 -44.61
N GLY A 19 -15.47 8.90 -45.38
CA GLY A 19 -16.09 10.22 -45.50
C GLY A 19 -15.46 11.38 -44.73
N SER A 20 -14.53 12.08 -45.40
CA SER A 20 -14.14 13.46 -45.12
C SER A 20 -15.35 14.41 -45.13
N ILE A 21 -15.64 15.08 -44.00
CA ILE A 21 -16.23 16.44 -43.98
C ILE A 21 -15.64 17.18 -42.78
N GLY A 22 -15.02 18.33 -43.03
CA GLY A 22 -14.22 19.07 -42.08
C GLY A 22 -15.00 19.81 -40.99
N SER A 23 -14.27 20.09 -39.91
CA SER A 23 -14.23 21.42 -39.30
C SER A 23 -12.91 21.55 -38.56
N GLU A 24 -12.03 22.43 -39.02
CA GLU A 24 -10.98 23.02 -38.19
C GLU A 24 -11.66 23.61 -36.94
N ARG A 25 -11.61 22.89 -35.82
CA ARG A 25 -11.75 23.52 -34.51
C ARG A 25 -10.40 24.12 -34.20
N ALA A 26 -10.27 25.42 -34.45
CA ALA A 26 -9.20 26.22 -33.88
C ALA A 26 -9.26 26.03 -32.35
N TYR A 27 -8.33 25.27 -31.81
CA TYR A 27 -8.12 25.15 -30.38
C TYR A 27 -7.53 26.46 -29.88
N ASP A 28 -8.01 26.93 -28.72
CA ASP A 28 -7.44 28.09 -28.06
C ASP A 28 -5.97 27.79 -27.72
N ASN A 29 -5.09 28.68 -28.13
CA ASN A 29 -3.66 28.42 -28.30
C ASN A 29 -2.83 28.78 -27.05
N GLN A 30 -3.32 28.56 -25.83
CA GLN A 30 -2.51 28.77 -24.63
C GLN A 30 -2.70 27.67 -23.58
N PRO A 31 -1.65 26.87 -23.26
CA PRO A 31 -1.70 26.00 -22.10
C PRO A 31 -1.44 26.86 -20.87
N ARG A 32 -2.45 27.08 -20.01
CA ARG A 32 -2.21 27.72 -18.71
C ARG A 32 -2.53 26.77 -17.56
N PHE A 33 -1.50 26.16 -16.99
CA PHE A 33 -1.59 25.46 -15.71
C PHE A 33 -1.18 26.38 -14.55
N GLN A 34 -0.30 27.35 -14.82
CA GLN A 34 0.13 28.36 -13.87
C GLN A 34 -0.87 29.52 -13.88
N GLY A 35 -1.65 29.65 -12.80
CA GLY A 35 -2.76 30.62 -12.68
C GLY A 35 -4.15 29.99 -12.71
N ASP A 36 -4.25 28.75 -13.22
CA ASP A 36 -5.48 27.93 -13.14
C ASP A 36 -5.49 27.04 -11.88
N THR A 37 -4.38 26.96 -11.16
CA THR A 37 -4.25 26.23 -9.90
C THR A 37 -4.44 27.14 -8.69
N THR A 38 -5.07 26.62 -7.65
CA THR A 38 -5.35 27.29 -6.38
C THR A 38 -4.10 27.30 -5.50
N ASP A 39 -3.84 28.40 -4.80
CA ASP A 39 -2.88 28.44 -3.71
C ASP A 39 -3.39 27.54 -2.57
N PRO A 40 -2.64 26.50 -2.14
CA PRO A 40 -3.10 25.59 -1.09
C PRO A 40 -3.36 26.27 0.27
N SER A 41 -2.85 27.48 0.53
CA SER A 41 -3.20 28.28 1.71
C SER A 41 -4.62 28.85 1.65
N GLN A 42 -5.22 28.90 0.46
CA GLN A 42 -6.59 29.38 0.19
C GLN A 42 -7.54 28.22 -0.13
N HIS A 43 -7.25 27.02 0.37
CA HIS A 43 -8.08 25.84 0.11
C HIS A 43 -9.54 26.06 0.50
N ASP A 44 -10.43 25.85 -0.47
CA ASP A 44 -11.87 25.71 -0.29
C ASP A 44 -12.27 24.33 -0.83
N PRO A 45 -12.82 23.42 0.00
CA PRO A 45 -13.19 22.07 -0.45
C PRO A 45 -14.27 22.06 -1.54
N THR A 46 -14.98 23.17 -1.74
CA THR A 46 -16.00 23.31 -2.79
C THR A 46 -15.47 23.92 -4.09
N ASN A 47 -14.26 24.46 -4.07
CA ASN A 47 -13.66 25.13 -5.22
C ASN A 47 -12.13 25.17 -5.07
N PHE A 48 -11.47 24.15 -5.59
CA PHE A 48 -10.02 24.10 -5.65
C PHE A 48 -9.57 23.46 -6.96
N ARG A 49 -8.33 23.75 -7.38
CA ARG A 49 -7.67 23.03 -8.46
C ARG A 49 -6.18 22.90 -8.15
N TYR A 50 -5.65 21.69 -8.17
CA TYR A 50 -4.24 21.44 -7.83
C TYR A 50 -3.56 20.53 -8.86
N LEU A 51 -2.28 20.78 -9.12
CA LEU A 51 -1.39 19.77 -9.67
C LEU A 51 -0.76 19.00 -8.51
N VAL A 52 -0.98 17.69 -8.47
CA VAL A 52 -0.53 16.84 -7.37
C VAL A 52 0.32 15.67 -7.82
N HIS A 53 1.45 15.45 -7.15
CA HIS A 53 2.22 14.21 -7.28
C HIS A 53 1.85 13.27 -6.14
N ALA A 54 1.03 12.27 -6.45
CA ALA A 54 0.58 11.29 -5.47
C ALA A 54 1.65 10.22 -5.21
N LEU A 55 1.92 9.94 -3.94
CA LEU A 55 2.83 8.90 -3.48
C LEU A 55 2.03 7.62 -3.28
N ASN A 56 2.48 6.52 -3.88
CA ASN A 56 1.85 5.22 -3.74
C ASN A 56 2.84 4.20 -3.13
N PRO A 57 2.54 3.62 -1.95
CA PRO A 57 3.43 2.67 -1.29
C PRO A 57 3.65 1.41 -2.13
N TYR A 58 2.62 0.93 -2.83
CA TYR A 58 2.68 -0.35 -3.56
C TYR A 58 3.61 -0.32 -4.78
N VAL A 59 4.16 0.84 -5.11
CA VAL A 59 5.11 1.06 -6.21
C VAL A 59 6.49 0.53 -5.88
N LYS A 60 6.96 0.45 -4.63
CA LYS A 60 8.32 -0.09 -4.39
C LYS A 60 8.47 -1.58 -4.67
N ILE A 61 7.38 -2.36 -4.67
CA ILE A 61 7.45 -3.75 -5.10
C ILE A 61 7.78 -3.83 -6.60
N SER A 62 7.31 -2.87 -7.41
CA SER A 62 7.75 -2.71 -8.81
C SER A 62 9.04 -1.90 -8.94
N ALA A 63 9.31 -0.92 -8.08
CA ALA A 63 10.48 -0.03 -8.17
C ALA A 63 11.77 -0.66 -7.65
N MET A 64 11.74 -1.62 -6.72
CA MET A 64 12.89 -2.51 -6.47
C MET A 64 13.16 -3.44 -7.66
N ARG A 65 12.14 -3.74 -8.47
CA ARG A 65 12.29 -4.44 -9.75
C ARG A 65 12.89 -3.52 -10.82
N ILE A 66 12.43 -2.26 -10.89
CA ILE A 66 12.94 -1.22 -11.79
C ILE A 66 14.37 -0.78 -11.39
N ALA A 67 14.71 -0.65 -10.11
CA ALA A 67 16.06 -0.29 -9.69
C ALA A 67 17.11 -1.39 -10.03
N VAL A 68 16.66 -2.63 -10.24
CA VAL A 68 17.51 -3.74 -10.70
C VAL A 68 17.56 -3.80 -12.24
N ASP A 69 16.53 -3.36 -12.96
CA ASP A 69 16.50 -3.35 -14.44
C ASP A 69 16.96 -2.04 -15.10
N PHE A 70 17.06 -0.92 -14.35
CA PHE A 70 17.38 0.41 -14.90
C PHE A 70 18.71 1.01 -14.40
N SER A 71 19.59 0.20 -13.78
CA SER A 71 20.94 0.65 -13.39
C SER A 71 21.78 1.16 -14.56
N ASP A 72 21.42 0.77 -15.78
CA ASP A 72 22.26 0.98 -16.96
C ASP A 72 21.87 2.21 -17.79
N HIS A 73 20.78 2.93 -17.45
CA HIS A 73 20.27 4.07 -18.26
C HIS A 73 19.86 5.33 -17.47
N ILE A 74 20.39 5.55 -16.26
CA ILE A 74 20.20 6.86 -15.58
C ILE A 74 21.14 7.87 -16.26
N ASN A 75 20.60 8.62 -17.24
CA ASN A 75 21.30 9.77 -17.77
C ASN A 75 21.21 10.93 -16.77
N SER A 76 22.17 11.02 -15.85
CA SER A 76 22.23 12.06 -14.81
C SER A 76 22.51 13.47 -15.34
N SER A 77 22.62 13.68 -16.67
CA SER A 77 22.88 14.99 -17.25
C SER A 77 21.70 15.97 -17.14
N HIS A 78 20.49 15.47 -16.86
CA HIS A 78 19.25 16.26 -16.85
C HIS A 78 18.46 16.16 -15.54
N GLY A 79 19.09 15.70 -14.46
CA GLY A 79 18.47 15.54 -13.13
C GLY A 79 18.61 14.11 -12.59
N ASP A 80 18.13 13.92 -11.36
CA ASP A 80 18.20 12.66 -10.62
C ASP A 80 16.79 12.13 -10.31
N GLN A 81 16.30 11.20 -11.13
CA GLN A 81 14.99 10.59 -10.94
C GLN A 81 14.93 9.63 -9.73
N SER A 82 16.07 9.32 -9.09
CA SER A 82 16.14 8.44 -7.91
C SER A 82 15.78 9.13 -6.59
N ILE A 83 15.68 10.47 -6.58
CA ILE A 83 15.34 11.25 -5.38
C ILE A 83 13.96 10.82 -4.86
N ASN A 84 13.90 10.35 -3.62
CA ASN A 84 12.65 9.90 -3.01
C ASN A 84 11.77 11.08 -2.55
N MET A 85 10.67 11.36 -3.25
CA MET A 85 9.74 12.44 -2.90
C MET A 85 8.98 12.22 -1.58
N TYR A 86 8.94 10.98 -1.07
CA TYR A 86 8.43 10.71 0.27
C TYR A 86 9.37 11.21 1.38
N GLU A 87 10.68 11.28 1.13
CA GLU A 87 11.68 11.71 2.11
C GLU A 87 12.16 13.15 1.89
N GLN A 88 12.32 13.54 0.62
CA GLN A 88 12.98 14.79 0.21
C GLN A 88 12.11 15.61 -0.76
N PRO A 89 10.87 15.96 -0.39
CA PRO A 89 9.96 16.71 -1.27
C PRO A 89 10.49 18.09 -1.72
N GLU A 90 11.36 18.72 -0.94
CA GLU A 90 12.00 20.00 -1.28
C GLU A 90 12.97 19.91 -2.47
N ARG A 91 13.44 18.70 -2.83
CA ARG A 91 14.39 18.48 -3.93
C ARG A 91 13.69 18.19 -5.26
N VAL A 92 12.41 18.53 -5.40
CA VAL A 92 11.62 18.25 -6.61
C VAL A 92 12.28 18.78 -7.89
N ALA A 93 12.88 19.98 -7.85
CA ALA A 93 13.56 20.61 -8.98
C ALA A 93 14.86 19.90 -9.40
N GLU A 94 15.39 18.99 -8.57
CA GLU A 94 16.60 18.23 -8.87
C GLU A 94 16.30 16.91 -9.62
N ARG A 95 15.02 16.53 -9.76
CA ARG A 95 14.60 15.36 -10.54
C ARG A 95 14.77 15.60 -12.04
N VAL A 96 14.50 14.57 -12.86
CA VAL A 96 14.37 14.76 -14.31
C VAL A 96 12.98 15.30 -14.63
N SER A 97 11.96 14.62 -14.12
CA SER A 97 10.56 15.00 -14.31
C SER A 97 9.69 14.56 -13.14
N LEU A 98 8.45 15.07 -13.15
CA LEU A 98 7.39 14.65 -12.27
C LEU A 98 6.13 14.33 -13.07
N SER A 99 5.53 13.18 -12.78
CA SER A 99 4.19 12.82 -13.27
C SER A 99 3.18 13.19 -12.19
N MET A 100 2.18 13.98 -12.54
CA MET A 100 1.20 14.56 -11.63
C MET A 100 -0.21 14.29 -12.13
N SER A 101 -1.20 14.51 -11.26
CA SER A 101 -2.60 14.59 -11.65
C SER A 101 -3.09 16.01 -11.43
N LEU A 102 -3.87 16.52 -12.37
CA LEU A 102 -4.69 17.71 -12.16
C LEU A 102 -5.99 17.29 -11.47
N ILE A 103 -6.24 17.81 -10.28
CA ILE A 103 -7.43 17.50 -9.49
C ILE A 103 -8.24 18.75 -9.17
N ASP A 104 -9.55 18.58 -9.00
CA ASP A 104 -10.48 19.58 -8.47
C ASP A 104 -11.54 18.91 -7.57
N GLN A 105 -12.53 19.67 -7.09
CA GLN A 105 -13.59 19.16 -6.22
C GLN A 105 -14.42 18.02 -6.84
N ASP A 106 -14.46 17.92 -8.17
CA ASP A 106 -15.22 16.92 -8.92
C ASP A 106 -14.33 15.78 -9.45
N HIS A 107 -13.00 15.96 -9.45
CA HIS A 107 -12.01 15.00 -9.95
C HIS A 107 -10.89 14.80 -8.92
N THR A 108 -11.18 14.05 -7.85
CA THR A 108 -10.22 13.80 -6.76
C THR A 108 -9.41 12.50 -6.93
N ALA A 109 -9.61 11.78 -8.04
CA ALA A 109 -8.89 10.55 -8.32
C ALA A 109 -7.40 10.81 -8.55
N THR A 110 -6.57 10.08 -7.81
CA THR A 110 -5.11 10.13 -7.86
C THR A 110 -4.57 8.71 -7.74
N TRP A 111 -3.34 8.49 -8.17
CA TRP A 111 -2.72 7.17 -8.10
C TRP A 111 -2.40 6.69 -6.67
N GLY A 112 -2.24 7.63 -5.73
CA GLY A 112 -1.98 7.36 -4.31
C GLY A 112 -2.79 8.27 -3.40
N ASP A 113 -2.84 7.95 -2.11
CA ASP A 113 -3.72 8.57 -1.12
C ASP A 113 -3.21 9.89 -0.52
N GLY A 114 -2.07 10.38 -0.98
CA GLY A 114 -1.53 11.67 -0.58
C GLY A 114 -0.18 11.95 -1.23
N GLY A 115 0.35 13.14 -1.04
CA GLY A 115 1.60 13.55 -1.68
C GLY A 115 1.78 15.06 -1.74
N LEU A 116 2.42 15.51 -2.82
CA LEU A 116 2.88 16.88 -2.98
C LEU A 116 1.89 17.67 -3.84
N ILE A 117 1.70 18.94 -3.52
CA ILE A 117 1.07 19.94 -4.38
C ILE A 117 2.18 20.75 -5.03
N ILE A 118 2.17 20.80 -6.36
CA ILE A 118 3.28 21.32 -7.16
C ILE A 118 2.84 22.58 -7.92
N SER A 119 3.68 23.61 -7.84
CA SER A 119 3.65 24.72 -8.80
C SER A 119 4.52 24.31 -9.99
N ALA A 120 3.92 24.32 -11.17
CA ALA A 120 4.59 23.98 -12.41
C ALA A 120 4.50 25.17 -13.39
N PRO A 121 5.65 25.73 -13.83
CA PRO A 121 5.66 26.66 -14.96
C PRO A 121 5.06 26.00 -16.21
N GLU A 122 4.34 26.79 -17.01
CA GLU A 122 3.66 26.28 -18.21
C GLU A 122 4.64 25.63 -19.20
N GLU A 123 5.82 26.23 -19.34
CA GLU A 123 6.91 25.76 -20.20
C GLU A 123 7.54 24.45 -19.72
N ASN A 124 7.27 24.02 -18.48
CA ASN A 124 7.75 22.75 -17.96
C ASN A 124 6.80 21.60 -18.32
N ILE A 125 5.52 21.88 -18.62
CA ILE A 125 4.53 20.84 -18.98
C ILE A 125 4.86 20.31 -20.36
N VAL A 126 5.15 19.01 -20.46
CA VAL A 126 5.54 18.36 -21.72
C VAL A 126 4.45 17.45 -22.27
N LEU A 127 3.59 16.91 -21.41
CA LEU A 127 2.54 15.97 -21.81
C LEU A 127 1.34 16.04 -20.88
N THR A 128 0.15 15.90 -21.45
CA THR A 128 -1.08 15.67 -20.70
C THR A 128 -1.83 14.47 -21.27
N SER A 129 -2.46 13.68 -20.42
CA SER A 129 -3.27 12.54 -20.83
C SER A 129 -4.42 12.32 -19.86
N ARG A 130 -5.59 11.94 -20.38
CA ARG A 130 -6.78 11.60 -19.58
C ARG A 130 -6.61 10.35 -18.70
N THR A 131 -5.53 9.60 -18.92
CA THR A 131 -5.12 8.39 -18.20
C THR A 131 -3.59 8.35 -18.11
N ASP A 132 -3.02 7.35 -17.43
CA ASP A 132 -1.59 7.05 -17.56
C ASP A 132 -1.17 6.95 -19.04
N ALA A 133 -0.07 7.58 -19.40
CA ALA A 133 0.52 7.63 -20.73
C ALA A 133 1.78 6.76 -20.85
N GLY A 134 2.14 5.98 -19.82
CA GLY A 134 3.30 5.10 -19.84
C GLY A 134 4.63 5.87 -19.97
N THR A 135 4.74 7.02 -19.31
CA THR A 135 5.83 7.97 -19.57
C THR A 135 7.20 7.52 -19.05
N HIS A 136 8.22 7.73 -19.89
CA HIS A 136 9.63 7.46 -19.57
C HIS A 136 10.24 8.59 -18.72
N ASN A 137 9.84 8.66 -17.45
CA ASN A 137 10.15 9.77 -16.54
C ASN A 137 11.62 9.97 -16.17
N ASN A 138 12.53 9.12 -16.65
CA ASN A 138 13.96 9.19 -16.37
C ASN A 138 14.79 9.79 -17.53
N ASP A 139 14.17 10.16 -18.65
CA ASP A 139 14.86 10.72 -19.82
C ASP A 139 14.12 11.92 -20.41
N LYS A 140 14.72 13.12 -20.26
CA LYS A 140 14.21 14.38 -20.80
C LYS A 140 13.93 14.29 -22.31
N ASN A 141 14.80 13.68 -23.11
CA ASN A 141 14.64 13.66 -24.57
C ASN A 141 13.48 12.78 -24.97
N SER A 142 13.39 11.58 -24.39
CA SER A 142 12.26 10.67 -24.58
C SER A 142 10.93 11.31 -24.18
N LEU A 143 10.90 12.11 -23.10
CA LEU A 143 9.70 12.84 -22.68
C LEU A 143 9.29 13.92 -23.68
N LEU A 144 10.24 14.70 -24.20
CA LEU A 144 9.96 15.72 -25.22
C LEU A 144 9.43 15.10 -26.52
N GLU A 145 9.98 13.95 -26.94
CA GLU A 145 9.48 13.21 -28.09
C GLU A 145 8.06 12.66 -27.88
N GLN A 146 7.76 12.15 -26.68
CA GLN A 146 6.41 11.71 -26.32
C GLN A 146 5.44 12.90 -26.29
N GLY A 147 5.83 14.01 -25.68
CA GLY A 147 5.04 15.24 -25.63
C GLY A 147 4.65 15.75 -27.01
N ALA A 148 5.58 15.73 -27.96
CA ALA A 148 5.32 16.11 -29.35
C ALA A 148 4.28 15.20 -30.05
N ARG A 149 4.09 13.96 -29.60
CA ARG A 149 3.10 13.02 -30.15
C ARG A 149 1.73 13.11 -29.46
N HIS A 150 1.71 13.32 -28.15
CA HIS A 150 0.48 13.34 -27.34
C HIS A 150 -0.19 14.72 -27.29
N GLY A 151 0.59 15.79 -27.40
CA GLY A 151 0.11 17.16 -27.23
C GLY A 151 -0.15 17.54 -25.77
N ILE A 152 -0.54 18.80 -25.58
CA ILE A 152 -0.83 19.40 -24.28
C ILE A 152 -2.27 19.95 -24.33
N MET A 153 -3.12 19.49 -23.43
CA MET A 153 -4.47 20.00 -23.20
C MET A 153 -4.43 21.15 -22.18
N SER A 154 -5.38 22.09 -22.28
CA SER A 154 -5.62 23.01 -21.17
C SER A 154 -6.18 22.27 -19.94
N ALA A 155 -6.14 22.92 -18.77
CA ALA A 155 -6.68 22.35 -17.53
C ALA A 155 -8.15 21.92 -17.68
N ASP A 156 -8.99 22.80 -18.23
CA ASP A 156 -10.41 22.52 -18.45
C ASP A 156 -10.64 21.40 -19.46
N GLN A 157 -9.83 21.34 -20.53
CA GLN A 157 -9.92 20.26 -21.51
C GLN A 157 -9.54 18.92 -20.90
N LEU A 158 -8.49 18.87 -20.07
CA LEU A 158 -8.05 17.64 -19.43
C LEU A 158 -9.12 17.10 -18.50
N LEU A 159 -9.66 17.95 -17.62
CA LEU A 159 -10.71 17.57 -16.68
C LEU A 159 -11.99 17.14 -17.41
N ALA A 160 -12.43 17.89 -18.43
CA ALA A 160 -13.62 17.53 -19.21
C ALA A 160 -13.50 16.17 -19.95
N ASN A 161 -12.27 15.70 -20.21
CA ASN A 161 -11.99 14.42 -20.86
C ASN A 161 -11.60 13.31 -19.88
N THR A 162 -11.57 13.59 -18.58
CA THR A 162 -11.19 12.64 -17.52
C THR A 162 -12.43 12.23 -16.73
N SER A 163 -12.56 10.94 -16.43
CA SER A 163 -13.62 10.48 -15.53
C SER A 163 -13.28 10.90 -14.08
N PRO A 164 -14.24 11.39 -13.27
CA PRO A 164 -14.04 11.65 -11.84
C PRO A 164 -13.37 10.52 -11.04
N ARG A 165 -13.55 9.28 -11.51
CA ARG A 165 -13.02 8.07 -10.86
C ARG A 165 -11.66 7.60 -11.39
N GLN A 166 -11.11 8.31 -12.36
CA GLN A 166 -9.86 7.96 -13.00
C GLN A 166 -8.88 9.11 -12.85
N TYR A 167 -7.65 8.80 -12.45
CA TYR A 167 -6.60 9.81 -12.43
C TYR A 167 -6.16 10.13 -13.87
N ASN A 168 -5.95 11.41 -14.13
CA ASN A 168 -5.26 11.88 -15.32
C ASN A 168 -3.74 11.99 -15.06
N GLU A 169 -2.99 12.24 -16.13
CA GLU A 169 -1.55 12.46 -16.08
C GLU A 169 -1.18 13.82 -16.69
N VAL A 170 -0.40 14.58 -15.95
CA VAL A 170 0.30 15.80 -16.37
C VAL A 170 1.78 15.59 -16.07
N VAL A 171 2.60 15.52 -17.11
CA VAL A 171 4.05 15.33 -16.95
C VAL A 171 4.77 16.65 -17.17
N ALA A 172 5.63 16.98 -16.22
CA ALA A 172 6.44 18.19 -16.26
C ALA A 172 7.92 17.89 -16.04
N LEU A 173 8.79 18.60 -16.78
CA LEU A 173 10.22 18.62 -16.48
C LEU A 173 10.44 19.33 -15.14
N ALA A 174 11.34 18.79 -14.32
CA ALA A 174 11.63 19.33 -12.99
C ALA A 174 12.35 20.69 -13.07
N ASP A 175 13.28 20.81 -14.01
CA ASP A 175 13.98 22.05 -14.38
C ASP A 175 14.03 22.13 -15.90
N ASN A 176 13.41 23.18 -16.46
CA ASN A 176 13.47 23.49 -17.88
C ASN A 176 14.17 24.83 -18.08
N ASP A 177 15.48 24.79 -18.32
CA ASP A 177 16.32 25.97 -18.58
C ASP A 177 16.24 27.05 -17.48
N GLY A 178 16.11 26.61 -16.22
CA GLY A 178 16.04 27.47 -15.03
C GLY A 178 14.62 27.70 -14.51
N SER A 179 13.59 27.38 -15.28
CA SER A 179 12.21 27.34 -14.81
C SER A 179 11.97 26.03 -14.05
N LYS A 180 11.70 26.13 -12.75
CA LYS A 180 11.70 24.99 -11.84
C LYS A 180 10.32 24.66 -11.32
N LEU A 181 10.08 23.37 -11.11
CA LEU A 181 8.98 22.91 -10.28
C LEU A 181 9.25 23.25 -8.82
N GLU A 182 8.18 23.58 -8.10
CA GLU A 182 8.26 23.88 -6.67
C GLU A 182 7.18 23.12 -5.91
N THR A 183 7.55 22.55 -4.76
CA THR A 183 6.57 22.02 -3.82
C THR A 183 5.99 23.19 -3.03
N ILE A 184 4.70 23.44 -3.22
CA ILE A 184 3.99 24.58 -2.62
C ILE A 184 3.00 24.16 -1.53
N GLY A 185 2.81 22.86 -1.35
CA GLY A 185 1.94 22.30 -0.33
C GLY A 185 1.95 20.78 -0.34
N PHE A 186 1.16 20.21 0.54
CA PHE A 186 0.95 18.77 0.64
C PHE A 186 -0.54 18.46 0.67
N PHE A 187 -0.90 17.24 0.30
CA PHE A 187 -2.26 16.76 0.43
C PHE A 187 -2.28 15.34 0.99
N TYR A 188 -3.39 14.99 1.62
CA TYR A 188 -3.76 13.60 1.85
C TYR A 188 -5.26 13.46 1.74
N LYS A 189 -5.68 12.24 1.45
CA LYS A 189 -7.08 11.91 1.30
C LYS A 189 -7.72 11.57 2.63
N VAL A 190 -8.97 11.96 2.77
CA VAL A 190 -9.80 11.65 3.94
C VAL A 190 -11.08 10.95 3.51
N THR A 191 -11.56 10.06 4.36
CA THR A 191 -12.86 9.39 4.22
C THR A 191 -14.00 10.39 4.42
N SER A 192 -15.23 9.96 4.14
CA SER A 192 -16.45 10.71 4.48
C SER A 192 -16.58 11.08 5.97
N LYS A 193 -15.83 10.42 6.86
CA LYS A 193 -15.79 10.69 8.30
C LYS A 193 -14.67 11.67 8.69
N GLY A 194 -13.88 12.15 7.73
CA GLY A 194 -12.72 13.01 7.97
C GLY A 194 -11.49 12.26 8.48
N GLU A 195 -11.46 10.93 8.36
CA GLU A 195 -10.31 10.12 8.77
C GLU A 195 -9.35 9.95 7.60
N PRO A 196 -8.01 10.00 7.78
CA PRO A 196 -7.08 9.76 6.68
C PRO A 196 -7.24 8.39 6.03
N THR A 197 -7.30 8.33 4.70
CA THR A 197 -7.32 7.05 3.97
C THR A 197 -5.94 6.36 4.00
N ASP A 198 -4.85 7.08 4.19
CA ASP A 198 -3.59 6.46 4.58
C ASP A 198 -2.97 7.23 5.76
N PRO A 199 -3.14 6.73 7.01
CA PRO A 199 -2.58 7.38 8.19
C PRO A 199 -1.06 7.56 8.13
N VAL A 200 -0.34 6.68 7.43
CA VAL A 200 1.12 6.75 7.29
C VAL A 200 1.49 7.94 6.38
N ILE A 201 0.86 8.03 5.21
CA ILE A 201 1.08 9.16 4.29
C ILE A 201 0.63 10.46 4.94
N ALA A 202 -0.55 10.51 5.54
CA ALA A 202 -1.07 11.72 6.17
C ALA A 202 -0.15 12.23 7.28
N GLN A 203 0.36 11.33 8.13
CA GLN A 203 1.35 11.71 9.14
C GLN A 203 2.62 12.30 8.51
N GLN A 204 3.16 11.66 7.47
CA GLN A 204 4.37 12.13 6.79
C GLN A 204 4.16 13.50 6.12
N MET A 205 3.03 13.69 5.43
CA MET A 205 2.70 14.95 4.75
C MET A 205 2.57 16.09 5.75
N ARG A 206 1.94 15.86 6.92
CA ARG A 206 1.90 16.84 8.01
C ARG A 206 3.29 17.17 8.55
N MET A 207 4.16 16.17 8.72
CA MET A 207 5.54 16.39 9.18
C MET A 207 6.36 17.22 8.18
N HIS A 208 6.21 16.97 6.87
CA HIS A 208 6.89 17.76 5.85
C HIS A 208 6.34 19.17 5.73
N ALA A 209 5.01 19.33 5.83
CA ALA A 209 4.34 20.63 5.86
C ALA A 209 4.90 21.48 7.02
N GLU A 210 4.99 20.92 8.23
CA GLU A 210 5.58 21.59 9.39
C GLU A 210 7.06 21.91 9.16
N ARG A 211 7.86 20.95 8.67
CA ARG A 211 9.31 21.11 8.44
C ARG A 211 9.62 22.22 7.42
N LEU A 212 8.80 22.35 6.39
CA LEU A 212 9.03 23.29 5.29
C LEU A 212 8.22 24.59 5.41
N GLY A 213 7.32 24.69 6.38
CA GLY A 213 6.43 25.84 6.54
C GLY A 213 5.41 25.97 5.39
N LEU A 214 4.96 24.84 4.84
CA LEU A 214 4.02 24.77 3.71
C LEU A 214 2.63 24.29 4.17
N PRO A 215 1.55 24.65 3.48
CA PRO A 215 0.21 24.19 3.80
C PRO A 215 0.02 22.69 3.53
N VAL A 216 -0.92 22.09 4.25
CA VAL A 216 -1.42 20.74 3.99
C VAL A 216 -2.94 20.77 3.85
N VAL A 217 -3.47 20.12 2.81
CA VAL A 217 -4.91 20.11 2.51
C VAL A 217 -5.48 18.69 2.63
N GLU A 218 -6.72 18.60 3.09
CA GLU A 218 -7.48 17.35 3.13
C GLU A 218 -8.36 17.26 1.90
N ILE A 219 -8.21 16.20 1.11
CA ILE A 219 -9.02 15.97 -0.08
C ILE A 219 -10.00 14.84 0.21
N LEU A 220 -11.31 15.11 0.08
CA LEU A 220 -12.32 14.08 0.29
C LEU A 220 -12.19 13.00 -0.81
N GLN A 221 -11.95 11.76 -0.39
CA GLN A 221 -12.00 10.60 -1.27
C GLN A 221 -13.48 10.31 -1.61
N GLU A 222 -13.79 10.13 -2.90
CA GLU A 222 -15.14 9.67 -3.27
C GLU A 222 -15.37 8.29 -2.62
N ALA A 223 -16.40 8.22 -1.79
CA ALA A 223 -16.78 6.98 -1.12
C ALA A 223 -17.06 5.90 -2.18
N LYS A 224 -16.53 4.69 -1.95
CA LYS A 224 -16.82 3.58 -2.84
C LYS A 224 -18.32 3.29 -2.78
N LYS A 225 -18.95 3.19 -3.96
CA LYS A 225 -20.37 2.85 -4.04
C LYS A 225 -20.59 1.42 -3.60
N ASP A 226 -21.59 1.23 -2.75
CA ASP A 226 -22.05 -0.09 -2.35
C ASP A 226 -22.44 -0.90 -3.59
N LYS A 227 -21.89 -2.09 -3.70
CA LYS A 227 -22.12 -3.01 -4.82
C LYS A 227 -21.63 -4.41 -4.50
N VAL A 228 -22.21 -5.39 -5.17
CA VAL A 228 -21.68 -6.75 -5.23
C VAL A 228 -21.09 -6.97 -6.61
N THR A 229 -19.95 -7.65 -6.68
CA THR A 229 -19.29 -7.99 -7.95
C THR A 229 -18.87 -9.45 -7.88
N ARG A 230 -19.39 -10.25 -8.82
CA ARG A 230 -19.01 -11.65 -9.02
C ARG A 230 -18.04 -11.74 -10.19
N TYR A 231 -16.95 -12.47 -10.02
CA TYR A 231 -15.91 -12.63 -11.05
C TYR A 231 -15.20 -13.97 -10.89
N ALA A 232 -14.60 -14.48 -11.95
CA ALA A 232 -13.68 -15.62 -11.91
C ALA A 232 -12.24 -15.12 -12.10
N LEU A 233 -11.29 -15.61 -11.32
CA LEU A 233 -9.87 -15.32 -11.52
C LEU A 233 -9.27 -16.36 -12.49
N GLY A 234 -8.95 -15.93 -13.72
CA GLY A 234 -8.22 -16.74 -14.69
C GLY A 234 -8.88 -18.09 -15.03
N ASP A 235 -8.06 -19.13 -15.15
CA ASP A 235 -8.46 -20.50 -15.51
C ASP A 235 -9.05 -21.30 -14.33
N ASP A 236 -9.18 -20.72 -13.13
CA ASP A 236 -9.49 -21.49 -11.91
C ASP A 236 -10.97 -21.90 -11.81
N GLU A 237 -11.84 -21.50 -12.75
CA GLU A 237 -13.32 -21.74 -12.81
C GLU A 237 -14.09 -21.38 -11.51
N GLN A 238 -13.42 -20.91 -10.46
CA GLN A 238 -14.00 -20.60 -9.16
C GLN A 238 -14.58 -19.18 -9.15
N GLU A 239 -15.78 -19.08 -8.60
CA GLU A 239 -16.45 -17.80 -8.39
C GLU A 239 -15.85 -17.07 -7.18
N HIS A 240 -15.49 -15.82 -7.38
CA HIS A 240 -15.09 -14.86 -6.37
C HIS A 240 -16.18 -13.82 -6.21
N ILE A 241 -16.41 -13.40 -4.96
CA ILE A 241 -17.38 -12.36 -4.63
C ILE A 241 -16.62 -11.21 -3.97
N ALA A 242 -16.71 -10.03 -4.56
CA ALA A 242 -16.31 -8.78 -3.93
C ALA A 242 -17.56 -8.00 -3.52
N ILE A 243 -17.69 -7.72 -2.23
CA ILE A 243 -18.78 -6.90 -1.68
C ILE A 243 -18.18 -5.57 -1.25
N THR A 244 -18.64 -4.47 -1.83
CA THR A 244 -18.39 -3.13 -1.28
C THR A 244 -19.62 -2.73 -0.49
N TYR A 245 -19.42 -2.44 0.79
CA TYR A 245 -20.49 -2.05 1.70
C TYR A 245 -19.95 -1.05 2.72
N ASN A 246 -20.62 0.11 2.84
CA ASN A 246 -20.28 1.16 3.80
C ASN A 246 -18.82 1.67 3.66
N GLY A 247 -18.35 1.81 2.42
CA GLY A 247 -16.98 2.26 2.09
C GLY A 247 -15.90 1.17 2.13
N GLU A 248 -16.22 0.02 2.72
CA GLU A 248 -15.31 -1.12 2.93
C GLU A 248 -15.46 -2.15 1.81
N SER A 249 -14.37 -2.81 1.42
CA SER A 249 -14.39 -3.83 0.36
C SER A 249 -14.01 -5.20 0.90
N PHE A 250 -14.95 -6.13 0.88
CA PHE A 250 -14.80 -7.52 1.32
C PHE A 250 -14.52 -8.40 0.11
N ALA A 251 -13.36 -9.04 0.09
CA ALA A 251 -13.03 -10.05 -0.91
C ALA A 251 -13.27 -11.43 -0.29
N ILE A 252 -14.08 -12.24 -0.97
CA ILE A 252 -14.42 -13.62 -0.63
C ILE A 252 -13.97 -14.47 -1.83
N ALA A 253 -12.91 -15.27 -1.64
CA ALA A 253 -12.35 -16.11 -2.69
C ALA A 253 -12.50 -17.59 -2.37
N GLY A 254 -13.09 -18.33 -3.31
CA GLY A 254 -12.93 -19.78 -3.52
C GLY A 254 -13.36 -20.67 -2.35
N PHE A 255 -14.41 -21.46 -2.56
CA PHE A 255 -14.94 -22.41 -1.59
C PHE A 255 -14.06 -23.66 -1.37
N ASP A 256 -12.91 -23.78 -2.05
CA ASP A 256 -12.16 -25.05 -2.06
C ASP A 256 -10.66 -24.97 -1.74
N ARG A 257 -9.96 -23.83 -1.80
CA ARG A 257 -8.54 -23.71 -1.36
C ARG A 257 -8.14 -22.31 -0.91
N ASN A 258 -7.48 -22.24 0.25
CA ASN A 258 -6.94 -21.01 0.87
C ASN A 258 -7.94 -19.86 0.94
N TYR A 259 -9.12 -20.13 1.50
CA TYR A 259 -10.21 -19.17 1.73
C TYR A 259 -9.70 -17.78 2.15
N ILE A 260 -9.96 -16.79 1.31
CA ILE A 260 -9.56 -15.39 1.53
C ILE A 260 -10.82 -14.66 2.01
N TYR A 261 -10.91 -14.38 3.32
CA TYR A 261 -11.94 -13.53 3.92
C TYR A 261 -11.31 -12.23 4.40
N TYR A 262 -10.84 -11.44 3.46
CA TYR A 262 -10.16 -10.18 3.77
C TYR A 262 -11.05 -9.00 3.45
N MET A 263 -11.06 -8.05 4.37
CA MET A 263 -11.59 -6.72 4.18
C MET A 263 -10.44 -5.79 3.82
N THR A 264 -10.69 -4.91 2.85
CA THR A 264 -9.88 -3.74 2.54
C THR A 264 -10.63 -2.52 3.02
N GLU A 265 -10.05 -1.86 4.01
CA GLU A 265 -10.61 -0.62 4.56
C GLU A 265 -10.64 0.49 3.53
N GLU A 266 -11.51 1.49 3.72
CA GLU A 266 -11.40 2.76 2.99
C GLU A 266 -10.00 3.35 3.20
N ALA A 267 -9.38 3.06 4.36
CA ALA A 267 -7.99 3.38 4.67
C ALA A 267 -6.92 2.48 3.99
N GLY A 268 -7.29 1.72 2.96
CA GLY A 268 -6.43 0.86 2.17
C GLY A 268 -5.76 -0.29 2.93
N ARG A 269 -6.22 -0.58 4.16
CA ARG A 269 -5.64 -1.61 5.04
C ARG A 269 -6.32 -2.94 4.76
N HIS A 270 -5.53 -3.98 4.52
CA HIS A 270 -6.03 -5.34 4.37
C HIS A 270 -5.99 -6.06 5.72
N ARG A 271 -7.12 -6.64 6.13
CA ARG A 271 -7.21 -7.45 7.36
C ARG A 271 -8.32 -8.49 7.27
N PHE A 272 -8.31 -9.43 8.21
CA PHE A 272 -9.41 -10.38 8.36
C PHE A 272 -10.65 -9.67 8.94
N ALA A 273 -11.82 -9.91 8.36
CA ALA A 273 -13.07 -9.29 8.81
C ALA A 273 -13.55 -9.93 10.13
N SER A 274 -14.15 -9.14 11.02
CA SER A 274 -14.84 -9.67 12.20
C SER A 274 -16.13 -10.41 11.80
N PRO A 275 -16.68 -11.27 12.68
CA PRO A 275 -17.94 -11.96 12.39
C PRO A 275 -19.07 -10.98 12.07
N GLU A 276 -19.16 -9.89 12.83
CA GLU A 276 -20.18 -8.85 12.66
C GLU A 276 -20.05 -8.14 11.31
N GLU A 277 -18.81 -7.79 10.93
CA GLU A 277 -18.52 -7.14 9.65
C GLU A 277 -18.83 -8.06 8.47
N MET A 278 -18.41 -9.32 8.54
CA MET A 278 -18.67 -10.31 7.49
C MET A 278 -20.17 -10.58 7.35
N SER A 279 -20.89 -10.80 8.46
CA SER A 279 -22.34 -11.00 8.42
C SER A 279 -23.08 -9.79 7.85
N ALA A 280 -22.69 -8.57 8.19
CA ALA A 280 -23.31 -7.36 7.64
C ALA A 280 -23.10 -7.23 6.12
N ALA A 281 -21.89 -7.50 5.63
CA ALA A 281 -21.60 -7.45 4.20
C ALA A 281 -22.37 -8.52 3.40
N LEU A 282 -22.45 -9.74 3.94
CA LEU A 282 -23.22 -10.82 3.31
C LEU A 282 -24.72 -10.54 3.33
N GLN A 283 -25.25 -10.01 4.44
CA GLN A 283 -26.66 -9.62 4.51
C GLN A 283 -26.98 -8.55 3.49
N PHE A 284 -26.10 -7.56 3.30
CA PHE A 284 -26.26 -6.57 2.22
C PHE A 284 -26.37 -7.24 0.85
N ALA A 285 -25.52 -8.23 0.54
CA ALA A 285 -25.60 -8.94 -0.74
C ALA A 285 -26.91 -9.72 -0.93
N VAL A 286 -27.47 -10.27 0.15
CA VAL A 286 -28.80 -10.92 0.16
C VAL A 286 -29.90 -9.88 -0.06
N ASP A 287 -29.85 -8.76 0.65
CA ASP A 287 -30.84 -7.69 0.56
C ASP A 287 -30.89 -7.04 -0.84
N THR A 288 -29.75 -7.01 -1.55
CA THR A 288 -29.68 -6.57 -2.95
C THR A 288 -30.02 -7.65 -3.97
N ASN A 289 -30.41 -8.85 -3.52
CA ASN A 289 -30.73 -10.01 -4.37
C ASN A 289 -29.55 -10.44 -5.29
N GLU A 290 -28.32 -10.18 -4.85
CA GLU A 290 -27.07 -10.59 -5.52
C GLU A 290 -26.51 -11.89 -4.92
N MET A 291 -27.12 -12.37 -3.84
CA MET A 291 -26.81 -13.61 -3.13
C MET A 291 -28.09 -14.19 -2.52
N THR A 292 -28.21 -15.51 -2.50
CA THR A 292 -29.29 -16.22 -1.81
C THR A 292 -28.94 -16.47 -0.34
N GLU A 293 -29.94 -16.63 0.53
CA GLU A 293 -29.71 -17.00 1.94
C GLU A 293 -28.93 -18.33 2.09
N VAL A 294 -29.13 -19.27 1.15
CA VAL A 294 -28.43 -20.56 1.13
C VAL A 294 -26.94 -20.37 0.81
N GLU A 295 -26.61 -19.51 -0.15
CA GLU A 295 -25.22 -19.15 -0.44
C GLU A 295 -24.59 -18.42 0.74
N MET A 296 -25.29 -17.45 1.35
CA MET A 296 -24.81 -16.74 2.54
C MET A 296 -24.45 -17.71 3.67
N GLN A 297 -25.32 -18.68 3.97
CA GLN A 297 -25.06 -19.64 5.04
C GLN A 297 -23.81 -20.49 4.76
N ARG A 298 -23.61 -20.93 3.50
CA ARG A 298 -22.39 -21.66 3.11
C ARG A 298 -21.14 -20.82 3.35
N VAL A 299 -21.16 -19.55 2.90
CA VAL A 299 -20.02 -18.64 3.10
C VAL A 299 -19.74 -18.42 4.59
N LEU A 300 -20.79 -18.30 5.43
CA LEU A 300 -20.63 -18.14 6.88
C LEU A 300 -20.07 -19.40 7.54
N ASP A 301 -20.52 -20.59 7.14
CA ASP A 301 -20.02 -21.86 7.68
C ASP A 301 -18.51 -22.02 7.38
N ASP A 302 -18.10 -21.73 6.15
CA ASP A 302 -16.70 -21.75 5.74
C ASP A 302 -15.86 -20.66 6.44
N TYR A 303 -16.44 -19.46 6.61
CA TYR A 303 -15.82 -18.37 7.38
C TYR A 303 -15.55 -18.80 8.82
N VAL A 304 -16.48 -19.50 9.47
CA VAL A 304 -16.32 -20.00 10.84
C VAL A 304 -15.16 -20.99 10.91
N GLU A 305 -15.05 -21.92 9.96
CA GLU A 305 -13.94 -22.87 9.91
C GLU A 305 -12.58 -22.16 9.79
N VAL A 306 -12.48 -21.18 8.90
CA VAL A 306 -11.25 -20.42 8.66
C VAL A 306 -10.90 -19.54 9.85
N ARG A 307 -11.90 -18.90 10.46
CA ARG A 307 -11.76 -18.13 11.69
C ARG A 307 -11.21 -19.00 12.82
N GLU A 308 -11.78 -20.19 13.04
CA GLU A 308 -11.34 -21.11 14.09
C GLU A 308 -9.91 -21.60 13.84
N ARG A 309 -9.55 -21.95 12.59
CA ARG A 309 -8.18 -22.29 12.22
C ARG A 309 -7.21 -21.16 12.52
N ARG A 310 -7.58 -19.92 12.16
CA ARG A 310 -6.77 -18.73 12.37
C ARG A 310 -6.51 -18.43 13.86
N MET A 311 -7.50 -18.69 14.71
CA MET A 311 -7.42 -18.52 16.17
C MET A 311 -6.81 -19.72 16.89
N THR A 312 -6.55 -20.81 16.18
CA THR A 312 -5.95 -22.02 16.71
C THR A 312 -4.43 -21.99 16.53
N PRO A 313 -3.65 -22.15 17.62
CA PRO A 313 -2.19 -22.30 17.54
C PRO A 313 -1.81 -23.38 16.53
N THR A 314 -1.11 -22.99 15.47
CA THR A 314 -0.68 -23.90 14.40
C THR A 314 0.85 -23.97 14.36
N ALA A 315 1.40 -25.19 14.34
CA ALA A 315 2.84 -25.42 14.27
C ALA A 315 3.33 -25.38 12.81
N TYR A 316 4.43 -24.67 12.60
CA TYR A 316 5.13 -24.55 11.32
C TYR A 316 6.52 -25.16 11.42
N TYR A 317 6.95 -25.78 10.32
CA TYR A 317 8.22 -26.48 10.17
C TYR A 317 8.99 -25.85 9.02
N ASP A 318 10.31 -25.84 9.11
CA ASP A 318 11.18 -25.39 8.02
C ASP A 318 11.25 -26.43 6.88
N ASP A 319 11.96 -26.08 5.80
CA ASP A 319 12.13 -26.94 4.63
C ASP A 319 12.85 -28.26 4.94
N GLU A 320 13.57 -28.33 6.07
CA GLU A 320 14.23 -29.53 6.58
C GLU A 320 13.30 -30.38 7.48
N GLY A 321 12.07 -29.90 7.72
CA GLY A 321 11.06 -30.55 8.54
C GLY A 321 11.22 -30.35 10.04
N ASN A 322 12.12 -29.47 10.48
CA ASN A 322 12.33 -29.14 11.88
C ASN A 322 11.30 -28.13 12.36
N PHE A 323 10.89 -28.25 13.63
CA PHE A 323 10.00 -27.27 14.24
C PHE A 323 10.59 -25.85 14.24
N GLU A 324 9.87 -24.91 13.62
CA GLU A 324 10.27 -23.52 13.49
C GLU A 324 9.54 -22.62 14.51
N LYS A 325 8.21 -22.66 14.50
CA LYS A 325 7.35 -21.75 15.28
C LYS A 325 5.91 -22.23 15.41
N ILE A 326 5.19 -21.73 16.41
CA ILE A 326 3.72 -21.80 16.52
C ILE A 326 3.14 -20.41 16.30
N VAL A 327 2.10 -20.27 15.47
CA VAL A 327 1.43 -18.99 15.19
C VAL A 327 -0.07 -19.12 15.39
N TYR A 328 -0.70 -18.07 15.92
CA TYR A 328 -2.15 -17.84 15.83
C TYR A 328 -2.43 -16.32 15.85
N TYR A 329 -3.68 -15.96 15.54
CA TYR A 329 -4.15 -14.58 15.67
C TYR A 329 -5.18 -14.45 16.78
N ASP A 330 -5.14 -13.32 17.48
CA ASP A 330 -6.05 -12.98 18.57
C ASP A 330 -6.71 -11.62 18.28
N GLY A 331 -8.02 -11.52 18.53
CA GLY A 331 -8.80 -10.31 18.25
C GLY A 331 -9.03 -10.01 16.76
N TYR A 332 -9.50 -8.78 16.50
CA TYR A 332 -9.85 -8.24 15.18
C TYR A 332 -9.54 -6.74 15.09
N GLY A 333 -9.55 -6.20 13.87
CA GLY A 333 -9.43 -4.76 13.63
C GLY A 333 -8.11 -4.19 14.15
N ASP A 334 -8.20 -3.09 14.90
CA ASP A 334 -7.04 -2.39 15.47
C ASP A 334 -6.37 -3.13 16.64
N TYR A 335 -7.11 -4.02 17.30
CA TYR A 335 -6.62 -4.78 18.45
C TYR A 335 -6.12 -6.17 18.07
N GLU A 336 -6.12 -6.50 16.79
CA GLU A 336 -5.66 -7.78 16.31
C GLU A 336 -4.15 -7.98 16.53
N LEU A 337 -3.81 -9.12 17.12
CA LEU A 337 -2.45 -9.53 17.41
C LEU A 337 -2.10 -10.80 16.65
N ARG A 338 -0.95 -10.81 15.98
CA ARG A 338 -0.26 -12.05 15.60
C ARG A 338 0.63 -12.48 16.75
N VAL A 339 0.36 -13.66 17.30
CA VAL A 339 1.13 -14.25 18.39
C VAL A 339 2.01 -15.36 17.82
N THR A 340 3.32 -15.30 18.09
CA THR A 340 4.29 -16.26 17.55
C THR A 340 5.19 -16.78 18.66
N LEU A 341 5.20 -18.09 18.87
CA LEU A 341 6.16 -18.78 19.73
C LEU A 341 7.22 -19.43 18.85
N TYR A 342 8.46 -18.97 18.95
CA TYR A 342 9.58 -19.52 18.19
C TYR A 342 10.18 -20.74 18.87
N ASN A 343 10.84 -21.60 18.10
CA ASN A 343 11.64 -22.73 18.60
C ASN A 343 12.77 -22.33 19.55
N SER A 344 13.13 -21.04 19.59
CA SER A 344 14.07 -20.45 20.55
C SER A 344 13.48 -20.33 21.97
N GLY A 345 12.16 -20.51 22.12
CA GLY A 345 11.45 -20.33 23.38
C GLY A 345 11.03 -18.89 23.67
N TYR A 346 11.13 -18.02 22.66
CA TYR A 346 10.67 -16.65 22.74
C TYR A 346 9.28 -16.52 22.13
N ILE A 347 8.45 -15.68 22.75
CA ILE A 347 7.14 -15.30 22.26
C ILE A 347 7.16 -13.85 21.80
N SER A 348 6.61 -13.61 20.62
CA SER A 348 6.34 -12.28 20.08
C SER A 348 4.84 -12.05 19.95
N ARG A 349 4.40 -10.84 20.25
CA ARG A 349 3.02 -10.37 20.08
C ARG A 349 3.08 -9.09 19.26
N VAL A 350 2.57 -9.16 18.04
CA VAL A 350 2.69 -8.06 17.07
C VAL A 350 1.29 -7.60 16.69
N SER A 351 1.00 -6.31 16.88
CA SER A 351 -0.21 -5.70 16.32
C SER A 351 -0.17 -5.73 14.81
N THR A 352 -1.18 -6.32 14.18
CA THR A 352 -1.22 -6.44 12.71
C THR A 352 -1.38 -5.07 12.05
N LYS A 353 -2.07 -4.13 12.72
CA LYS A 353 -2.12 -2.71 12.33
C LYS A 353 -0.72 -2.12 12.22
N ARG A 354 0.06 -2.19 13.30
CA ARG A 354 1.40 -1.60 13.35
C ARG A 354 2.36 -2.27 12.38
N GLU A 355 2.23 -3.57 12.17
CA GLU A 355 3.02 -4.29 11.16
C GLU A 355 2.69 -3.81 9.75
N SER A 356 1.41 -3.64 9.42
CA SER A 356 0.96 -3.08 8.13
C SER A 356 1.47 -1.66 7.92
N GLU A 357 1.33 -0.78 8.90
CA GLU A 357 1.87 0.60 8.84
C GLU A 357 3.39 0.61 8.65
N LYS A 358 4.11 -0.29 9.32
CA LYS A 358 5.56 -0.44 9.15
C LYS A 358 5.92 -0.90 7.75
N GLN A 359 5.21 -1.89 7.21
CA GLN A 359 5.41 -2.34 5.83
C GLN A 359 5.14 -1.21 4.84
N ARG A 360 4.06 -0.43 5.03
CA ARG A 360 3.79 0.75 4.20
C ARG A 360 4.92 1.77 4.22
N ARG A 361 5.47 2.11 5.38
CA ARG A 361 6.63 3.02 5.49
C ARG A 361 7.85 2.49 4.70
N VAL A 362 8.18 1.21 4.86
CA VAL A 362 9.28 0.57 4.11
C VAL A 362 9.02 0.62 2.60
N MET A 363 7.78 0.37 2.20
CA MET A 363 7.34 0.46 0.80
C MET A 363 7.37 1.89 0.25
N LEU A 364 7.20 2.92 1.08
CA LEU A 364 7.42 4.33 0.68
C LEU A 364 8.90 4.72 0.69
N GLY A 365 9.76 3.80 1.15
CA GLY A 365 11.20 3.96 1.17
C GLY A 365 11.79 4.58 2.40
N ASP A 366 10.98 4.74 3.44
CA ASP A 366 11.46 5.13 4.77
C ASP A 366 12.46 4.10 5.30
N PHE A 367 13.57 4.57 5.85
CA PHE A 367 14.46 3.73 6.62
C PHE A 367 13.84 3.44 7.98
N VAL A 368 12.96 2.43 8.04
CA VAL A 368 12.43 1.99 9.32
C VAL A 368 13.55 1.27 10.09
N ARG A 369 14.21 1.98 11.00
CA ARG A 369 15.08 1.36 12.02
C ARG A 369 14.33 0.17 12.59
N CYS A 370 14.99 -0.98 12.71
CA CYS A 370 14.43 -2.15 13.38
C CYS A 370 13.91 -1.72 14.75
N ASP A 371 12.61 -1.44 14.79
CA ASP A 371 11.96 -0.96 15.98
C ASP A 371 12.22 -2.02 17.05
N THR A 372 12.91 -1.63 18.12
CA THR A 372 13.32 -2.50 19.24
C THR A 372 12.13 -3.07 20.01
N GLN A 373 10.90 -2.98 19.47
CA GLN A 373 9.63 -3.29 20.11
C GLN A 373 8.87 -4.46 19.48
N SER A 374 9.39 -5.13 18.44
CA SER A 374 9.14 -6.58 18.32
C SER A 374 9.96 -7.28 19.40
N CYS A 375 9.60 -7.00 20.66
CA CYS A 375 10.24 -7.56 21.83
C CYS A 375 9.76 -8.99 21.94
N SER A 376 10.41 -9.88 21.21
CA SER A 376 10.41 -11.30 21.55
C SER A 376 10.88 -11.41 23.00
N ILE A 377 9.99 -11.80 23.90
CA ILE A 377 10.32 -12.04 25.31
C ILE A 377 10.39 -13.54 25.56
N PRO A 378 11.16 -14.02 26.55
CA PRO A 378 11.09 -15.41 26.97
C PRO A 378 9.64 -15.79 27.27
N ALA A 379 9.14 -16.86 26.64
CA ALA A 379 7.79 -17.33 26.87
C ALA A 379 7.65 -17.83 28.31
N ARG A 380 6.54 -17.50 28.97
CA ARG A 380 6.23 -18.08 30.28
C ARG A 380 5.88 -19.56 30.08
N PRO A 381 6.35 -20.48 30.96
CA PRO A 381 6.13 -21.92 30.77
C PRO A 381 4.67 -22.30 30.52
N HIS A 382 3.74 -21.77 31.31
CA HIS A 382 2.31 -22.06 31.16
C HIS A 382 1.71 -21.54 29.83
N GLU A 383 2.19 -20.41 29.32
CA GLU A 383 1.74 -19.87 28.02
C GLU A 383 2.26 -20.75 26.88
N ALA A 384 3.54 -21.12 26.93
CA ALA A 384 4.14 -22.02 25.93
C ALA A 384 3.49 -23.40 25.94
N ASP A 385 3.27 -23.99 27.13
CA ASP A 385 2.61 -25.29 27.29
C ASP A 385 1.17 -25.25 26.76
N SER A 386 0.43 -24.17 27.01
CA SER A 386 -0.92 -23.99 26.49
C SER A 386 -0.93 -23.91 24.95
N MET A 387 -0.01 -23.14 24.36
CA MET A 387 0.12 -23.04 22.90
C MET A 387 0.51 -24.38 22.26
N VAL A 388 1.46 -25.10 22.85
CA VAL A 388 1.90 -26.43 22.37
C VAL A 388 0.75 -27.41 22.46
N LYS A 389 0.07 -27.49 23.61
CA LYS A 389 -1.04 -28.42 23.81
C LYS A 389 -2.11 -28.25 22.74
N ARG A 390 -2.52 -27.00 22.47
CA ARG A 390 -3.53 -26.69 21.44
C ARG A 390 -3.01 -26.99 20.03
N ALA A 391 -1.74 -26.70 19.74
CA ALA A 391 -1.15 -26.99 18.44
C ALA A 391 -1.03 -28.49 18.13
N LYS A 392 -0.96 -29.34 19.15
CA LYS A 392 -0.90 -30.81 18.99
C LYS A 392 -2.22 -31.41 18.51
N GLU A 393 -3.35 -30.75 18.74
CA GLU A 393 -4.69 -31.30 18.43
C GLU A 393 -4.89 -31.54 16.92
N GLY A 394 -4.10 -30.88 16.07
CA GLY A 394 -4.11 -31.06 14.61
C GLY A 394 -2.92 -31.84 14.02
N LEU A 395 -2.08 -32.48 14.85
CA LEU A 395 -0.88 -33.20 14.40
C LEU A 395 -1.03 -34.71 14.59
N ASP A 396 -0.32 -35.49 13.77
CA ASP A 396 -0.12 -36.92 14.04
C ASP A 396 0.69 -37.14 15.33
N GLU A 397 0.61 -38.33 15.91
CA GLU A 397 1.23 -38.65 17.20
C GLU A 397 2.74 -38.43 17.20
N ALA A 398 3.43 -38.77 16.11
CA ALA A 398 4.88 -38.61 16.00
C ALA A 398 5.29 -37.13 15.96
N LYS A 399 4.58 -36.30 15.19
CA LYS A 399 4.79 -34.85 15.11
C LYS A 399 4.37 -34.13 16.38
N ALA A 400 3.30 -34.58 17.04
CA ALA A 400 2.86 -34.05 18.32
C ALA A 400 3.90 -34.28 19.42
N ASP A 401 4.56 -35.43 19.43
CA ASP A 401 5.65 -35.75 20.35
C ASP A 401 6.94 -34.97 20.04
N GLU A 402 7.30 -34.84 18.76
CA GLU A 402 8.43 -34.01 18.32
C GLU A 402 8.26 -32.55 18.76
N LEU A 403 7.06 -32.00 18.60
CA LEU A 403 6.72 -30.64 19.02
C LEU A 403 6.86 -30.48 20.54
N GLN A 404 6.31 -31.43 21.31
CA GLN A 404 6.39 -31.42 22.77
C GLN A 404 7.84 -31.46 23.28
N GLN A 405 8.69 -32.26 22.65
CA GLN A 405 10.11 -32.35 22.99
C GLN A 405 10.87 -31.07 22.59
N SER A 406 10.47 -30.39 21.52
CA SER A 406 11.13 -29.19 21.01
C SER A 406 10.94 -27.96 21.91
N ILE A 407 9.79 -27.88 22.59
CA ILE A 407 9.38 -26.75 23.44
C ILE A 407 9.28 -27.13 24.95
N SER A 408 9.76 -28.30 25.37
CA SER A 408 9.65 -28.69 26.79
C SER A 408 10.21 -27.64 27.76
N VAL A 409 9.57 -27.48 28.93
CA VAL A 409 9.93 -26.48 29.95
C VAL A 409 11.42 -26.52 30.31
N GLU A 410 12.03 -27.70 30.41
CA GLU A 410 13.47 -27.86 30.65
C GLU A 410 14.33 -27.32 29.49
N ARG A 411 13.89 -27.52 28.24
CA ARG A 411 14.54 -26.97 27.04
C ARG A 411 14.37 -25.46 26.94
N LEU A 412 13.20 -24.94 27.32
CA LEU A 412 12.95 -23.49 27.41
C LEU A 412 13.83 -22.84 28.48
N LEU A 413 13.90 -23.43 29.68
CA LEU A 413 14.74 -22.95 30.78
C LEU A 413 16.23 -23.01 30.45
N SER A 414 16.69 -24.06 29.76
CA SER A 414 18.09 -24.16 29.30
C SER A 414 18.41 -23.16 28.18
N LYS A 415 17.52 -22.95 27.19
CA LYS A 415 17.68 -21.96 26.12
C LYS A 415 17.66 -20.52 26.64
N THR A 416 16.71 -20.19 27.51
CA THR A 416 16.59 -18.85 28.12
C THR A 416 17.69 -18.58 29.15
N GLY A 417 18.08 -19.59 29.94
CA GLY A 417 19.19 -19.56 30.88
C GLY A 417 20.56 -19.40 30.21
N ALA A 418 20.81 -20.11 29.11
CA ALA A 418 22.04 -19.98 28.32
C ALA A 418 22.17 -18.59 27.67
N TYR A 419 21.05 -17.98 27.27
CA TYR A 419 21.04 -16.64 26.70
C TYR A 419 21.22 -15.54 27.76
N THR A 420 20.53 -15.63 28.91
CA THR A 420 20.75 -14.71 30.04
C THR A 420 22.18 -14.80 30.58
N TYR A 421 22.78 -16.00 30.58
CA TYR A 421 24.19 -16.20 30.89
C TYR A 421 25.09 -15.52 29.85
N LYS A 422 24.88 -15.74 28.54
CA LYS A 422 25.65 -15.09 27.46
C LYS A 422 25.54 -13.56 27.50
N ARG A 423 24.36 -13.00 27.77
CA ARG A 423 24.14 -11.55 27.90
C ARG A 423 24.85 -10.98 29.13
N ARG A 424 24.77 -11.63 30.30
CA ARG A 424 25.56 -11.25 31.49
C ARG A 424 27.07 -11.37 31.26
N CYS A 425 27.52 -12.38 30.52
CA CYS A 425 28.94 -12.51 30.14
C CYS A 425 29.37 -11.39 29.19
N ARG A 426 28.54 -10.98 28.22
CA ARG A 426 28.81 -9.82 27.34
C ARG A 426 28.83 -8.50 28.12
N GLU A 427 27.87 -8.27 29.01
CA GLU A 427 27.84 -7.07 29.86
C GLU A 427 29.03 -7.04 30.85
N LYS A 428 29.48 -8.19 31.34
CA LYS A 428 30.72 -8.31 32.11
C LYS A 428 31.98 -8.07 31.27
N LEU A 429 32.05 -8.58 30.04
CA LEU A 429 33.16 -8.37 29.10
C LEU A 429 33.31 -6.89 28.69
N VAL A 430 32.20 -6.17 28.53
CA VAL A 430 32.20 -4.72 28.27
C VAL A 430 32.64 -3.93 29.51
N LYS A 431 32.32 -4.40 30.72
CA LYS A 431 32.79 -3.80 31.99
C LYS A 431 34.22 -4.21 32.37
N SER A 432 34.74 -5.31 31.85
CA SER A 432 36.07 -5.85 32.17
C SER A 432 37.14 -5.51 31.13
N ASN A 433 36.91 -4.52 30.27
CA ASN A 433 37.94 -3.95 29.41
C ASN A 433 38.36 -2.57 29.98
N PRO A 434 39.10 -2.50 31.09
CA PRO A 434 39.74 -1.26 31.50
C PRO A 434 40.77 -0.90 30.45
N LYS A 435 40.71 0.35 29.98
CA LYS A 435 41.71 1.00 29.14
C LYS A 435 43.11 0.52 29.52
N ILE A 436 43.76 -0.21 28.62
CA ILE A 436 45.22 -0.35 28.64
C ILE A 436 45.75 1.05 28.32
N TYR A 437 46.07 1.81 29.36
CA TYR A 437 46.98 2.93 29.26
C TYR A 437 48.37 2.34 29.04
N LEU A 438 48.93 2.57 27.86
CA LEU A 438 50.37 2.51 27.65
C LEU A 438 50.84 3.95 27.43
N ASN A 439 51.79 4.34 28.27
CA ASN A 439 52.57 5.58 28.22
C ASN A 439 53.26 5.77 26.87
#